data_AF-A0A7W0JT24-F1
#
_entry.id   AF-A0A7W0JT24-F1
#
_cell.length_a   1.000
_cell.length_b   1.000
_cell.length_c   1.000
_cell.angle_alpha   90.00
_cell.angle_beta   90.00
_cell.angle_gamma   90.00
#
_symmetry.space_group_name_H-M   'P 1'
#
loop_
_entity.id
_entity.type
_entity.pdbx_description
1 polymer ?
#
loop_
_entity_poly.entity_id
_entity_poly.type
_entity_poly.pdbx_seq_one_letter_code
_entity_poly.pdbx_strand_id
1 'polypeptide(L)'
;MKLTTEQREHFEREGYLFFPSLFSRDETKVLTDAVPELYARRDICNVREKDSDSVRTNFAAHLYSAPFAKLARHPRMVDPVRDLFEEDVYMHQFKINGKMAFEGDVWQWHQDYGTWLNDDLMPTERAMNVAIFLDDVNEYNGPLMFIPGSHKRGVVDARHDVSTT
;
A
#
# COMPACT_ATOMS: atom_id res chain seq x y z
N MET A 1 -6.85 9.59 -14.06
CA MET A 1 -8.28 9.28 -14.31
C MET A 1 -9.15 10.03 -13.31
N LYS A 2 -10.34 10.47 -13.74
CA LYS A 2 -11.35 11.06 -12.84
C LYS A 2 -12.27 9.98 -12.29
N LEU A 3 -12.69 10.14 -11.04
CA LEU A 3 -13.65 9.22 -10.43
C LEU A 3 -15.07 9.54 -10.87
N THR A 4 -15.88 8.51 -11.08
CA THR A 4 -17.33 8.70 -11.32
C THR A 4 -18.03 9.09 -10.02
N THR A 5 -19.25 9.62 -10.13
CA THR A 5 -20.09 9.94 -8.97
C THR A 5 -20.30 8.71 -8.09
N GLU A 6 -20.57 7.55 -8.68
CA GLU A 6 -20.80 6.29 -7.96
C GLU A 6 -19.54 5.82 -7.23
N GLN A 7 -18.36 6.01 -7.82
CA GLN A 7 -17.09 5.71 -7.16
C GLN A 7 -16.84 6.64 -5.98
N ARG A 8 -17.14 7.93 -6.11
CA ARG A 8 -17.02 8.88 -4.99
C ARG A 8 -17.98 8.51 -3.87
N GLU A 9 -19.23 8.26 -4.18
CA GLU A 9 -20.23 7.83 -3.19
C GLU A 9 -19.83 6.52 -2.50
N HIS A 10 -19.29 5.54 -3.25
CA HIS A 10 -18.79 4.30 -2.68
C HIS A 10 -17.60 4.55 -1.75
N PHE A 11 -16.63 5.37 -2.15
CA PHE A 11 -15.48 5.72 -1.32
C PHE A 11 -15.92 6.40 -0.02
N GLU A 12 -16.81 7.39 -0.12
CA GLU A 12 -17.38 8.06 1.05
C GLU A 12 -18.09 7.08 1.98
N ARG A 13 -18.79 6.08 1.43
CA ARG A 13 -19.56 5.12 2.23
C ARG A 13 -18.68 4.05 2.88
N GLU A 14 -17.79 3.44 2.10
CA GLU A 14 -17.07 2.20 2.44
C GLU A 14 -15.60 2.44 2.82
N GLY A 15 -15.00 3.56 2.41
CA GLY A 15 -13.62 3.94 2.74
C GLY A 15 -12.55 3.37 1.82
N TYR A 16 -12.93 2.69 0.74
CA TYR A 16 -11.99 2.15 -0.25
C TYR A 16 -12.62 2.13 -1.65
N LEU A 17 -11.79 1.97 -2.67
CA LEU A 17 -12.20 1.69 -4.05
C LEU A 17 -11.40 0.53 -4.61
N PHE A 18 -12.05 -0.30 -5.43
CA PHE A 18 -11.42 -1.43 -6.09
C PHE A 18 -11.57 -1.32 -7.61
N PHE A 19 -10.42 -1.39 -8.31
CA PHE A 19 -10.34 -1.26 -9.76
C PHE A 19 -9.77 -2.55 -10.36
N PRO A 20 -10.61 -3.52 -10.73
CA PRO A 20 -10.13 -4.76 -11.33
C PRO A 20 -9.49 -4.48 -12.69
N SER A 21 -8.33 -5.09 -12.95
CA SER A 21 -7.62 -5.00 -14.24
C SER A 21 -7.28 -3.57 -14.70
N LEU A 22 -6.98 -2.66 -13.76
CA LEU A 22 -6.57 -1.29 -14.09
C LEU A 22 -5.22 -1.23 -14.83
N PHE A 23 -4.37 -2.22 -14.58
CA PHE A 23 -3.15 -2.50 -15.34
C PHE A 23 -3.29 -3.88 -15.99
N SER A 24 -2.79 -3.98 -17.22
CA SER A 24 -2.72 -5.24 -17.95
C SER A 24 -1.65 -6.17 -17.36
N ARG A 25 -1.73 -7.46 -17.68
CA ARG A 25 -0.71 -8.44 -17.25
C ARG A 25 0.68 -8.08 -17.74
N ASP A 26 0.82 -7.52 -18.94
CA ASP A 26 2.10 -7.08 -19.49
C ASP A 26 2.68 -5.89 -18.72
N GLU A 27 1.83 -4.93 -18.34
CA GLU A 27 2.26 -3.80 -17.50
C GLU A 27 2.69 -4.26 -16.11
N THR A 28 1.91 -5.15 -15.47
CA THR A 28 2.26 -5.72 -14.16
C THR A 28 3.52 -6.57 -14.24
N LYS A 29 3.75 -7.30 -15.35
CA LYS A 29 4.95 -8.11 -15.57
C LYS A 29 6.24 -7.29 -15.50
N VAL A 30 6.23 -6.06 -16.02
CA VAL A 30 7.40 -5.16 -15.92
C VAL A 30 7.75 -4.85 -14.45
N LEU A 31 6.75 -4.79 -13.57
CA LEU A 31 6.96 -4.56 -12.14
C LEU A 31 7.45 -5.84 -11.46
N THR A 32 6.80 -6.98 -11.71
CA THR A 32 7.16 -8.26 -11.07
C THR A 32 8.54 -8.76 -11.49
N ASP A 33 8.94 -8.56 -12.76
CA ASP A 33 10.27 -8.90 -13.25
C ASP A 33 11.39 -8.09 -12.54
N ALA A 34 11.07 -6.90 -12.00
CA ALA A 34 12.03 -6.08 -11.26
C ALA A 34 12.18 -6.50 -9.78
N VAL A 35 11.15 -7.12 -9.19
CA VAL A 35 11.12 -7.46 -7.75
C VAL A 35 12.30 -8.34 -7.30
N PRO A 36 12.69 -9.42 -8.02
CA PRO A 36 13.80 -10.28 -7.60
C PRO A 36 15.11 -9.53 -7.38
N GLU A 37 15.45 -8.59 -8.27
CA GLU A 37 16.67 -7.78 -8.12
C GLU A 37 16.59 -6.86 -6.89
N LEU A 38 15.42 -6.27 -6.63
CA LEU A 38 15.21 -5.42 -5.45
C LEU A 38 15.35 -6.23 -4.16
N TYR A 39 14.78 -7.43 -4.11
CA TYR A 39 14.80 -8.28 -2.91
C TYR A 39 16.16 -8.93 -2.65
N ALA A 40 16.99 -9.09 -3.68
CA ALA A 40 18.37 -9.56 -3.53
C ALA A 40 19.28 -8.55 -2.80
N ARG A 41 18.89 -7.27 -2.71
CA ARG A 41 19.70 -6.23 -2.08
C ARG A 41 19.80 -6.43 -0.57
N ARG A 42 21.00 -6.26 -0.03
CA ARG A 42 21.32 -6.31 1.40
C ARG A 42 21.48 -4.90 1.96
N ASP A 43 20.39 -4.16 1.95
CA ASP A 43 20.34 -2.79 2.43
C ASP A 43 19.21 -2.59 3.43
N ILE A 44 19.19 -1.41 4.06
CA ILE A 44 18.18 -1.02 5.04
C ILE A 44 16.77 -0.89 4.43
N CYS A 45 16.67 -0.80 3.10
CA CYS A 45 15.38 -0.70 2.43
C CYS A 45 14.63 -2.04 2.43
N ASN A 46 15.32 -3.17 2.61
CA ASN A 46 14.72 -4.50 2.74
C ASN A 46 14.60 -4.92 4.21
N VAL A 47 13.39 -4.80 4.76
CA VAL A 47 13.03 -5.43 6.04
C VAL A 47 12.72 -6.89 5.76
N ARG A 48 13.43 -7.79 6.44
CA ARG A 48 13.30 -9.26 6.29
C ARG A 48 12.52 -9.85 7.46
N GLU A 49 11.97 -11.03 7.24
CA GLU A 49 11.30 -11.79 8.29
C GLU A 49 12.29 -12.16 9.41
N LYS A 50 11.78 -12.36 10.63
CA LYS A 50 12.61 -12.62 11.82
C LYS A 50 13.38 -13.94 11.73
N ASP A 51 12.72 -14.97 11.18
CA ASP A 51 13.20 -16.36 11.18
C ASP A 51 13.60 -16.85 9.78
N SER A 52 13.55 -15.99 8.75
CA SER A 52 13.98 -16.36 7.40
C SER A 52 14.64 -15.19 6.67
N ASP A 53 15.28 -15.51 5.56
CA ASP A 53 15.91 -14.51 4.71
C ASP A 53 14.92 -13.82 3.75
N SER A 54 13.64 -14.16 3.84
CA SER A 54 12.60 -13.62 2.97
C SER A 54 12.38 -12.12 3.25
N VAL A 55 12.25 -11.33 2.18
CA VAL A 55 11.93 -9.90 2.31
C VAL A 55 10.45 -9.75 2.64
N ARG A 56 10.16 -9.18 3.81
CA ARG A 56 8.82 -8.84 4.26
C ARG A 56 8.32 -7.55 3.62
N THR A 57 9.17 -6.52 3.62
CA THR A 57 8.86 -5.22 3.04
C THR A 57 10.10 -4.61 2.40
N ASN A 58 9.96 -4.17 1.15
CA ASN A 58 10.93 -3.31 0.49
C ASN A 58 10.41 -1.86 0.47
N PHE A 59 11.19 -0.93 1.00
CA PHE A 59 10.86 0.49 1.05
C PHE A 59 11.50 1.28 -0.10
N ALA A 60 10.80 2.33 -0.52
CA ALA A 60 11.29 3.37 -1.41
C ALA A 60 11.79 2.89 -2.79
N ALA A 61 11.34 1.73 -3.30
CA ALA A 61 11.71 1.21 -4.62
C ALA A 61 11.62 2.25 -5.76
N HIS A 62 10.65 3.15 -5.68
CA HIS A 62 10.47 4.25 -6.65
C HIS A 62 11.67 5.22 -6.76
N LEU A 63 12.61 5.22 -5.82
CA LEU A 63 13.82 6.06 -5.87
C LEU A 63 14.98 5.40 -6.62
N TYR A 64 14.98 4.06 -6.73
CA TYR A 64 16.12 3.31 -7.27
C TYR A 64 15.74 2.21 -8.26
N SER A 65 14.46 2.07 -8.59
CA SER A 65 13.93 1.14 -9.60
C SER A 65 13.12 1.91 -10.62
N ALA A 66 13.55 1.89 -11.89
CA ALA A 66 12.91 2.66 -12.95
C ALA A 66 11.42 2.28 -13.19
N PRO A 67 11.02 0.98 -13.17
CA PRO A 67 9.61 0.60 -13.24
C PRO A 67 8.76 1.20 -12.11
N PHE A 68 9.22 1.08 -10.86
CA PHE A 68 8.48 1.62 -9.71
C PHE A 68 8.52 3.16 -9.64
N ALA A 69 9.58 3.79 -10.14
CA ALA A 69 9.65 5.24 -10.31
C ALA A 69 8.60 5.78 -11.29
N LYS A 70 8.31 5.01 -12.36
CA LYS A 70 7.23 5.33 -13.29
C LYS A 70 5.87 5.09 -12.66
N LEU A 71 5.68 3.96 -11.97
CA LEU A 71 4.43 3.63 -11.28
C LEU A 71 4.03 4.69 -10.25
N ALA A 72 5.00 5.14 -9.42
CA ALA A 72 4.80 6.14 -8.39
C ALA A 72 4.27 7.49 -8.91
N ARG A 73 4.45 7.77 -10.20
CA ARG A 73 3.99 9.01 -10.86
C ARG A 73 2.90 8.75 -11.90
N HIS A 74 2.41 7.51 -11.98
CA HIS A 74 1.52 7.12 -13.06
C HIS A 74 0.14 7.81 -12.89
N PRO A 75 -0.47 8.40 -13.94
CA PRO A 75 -1.74 9.14 -13.81
C PRO A 75 -2.92 8.29 -13.30
N ARG A 76 -2.94 6.99 -13.60
CA ARG A 76 -3.91 6.04 -13.00
C ARG A 76 -3.80 5.91 -11.47
N MET A 77 -2.65 6.26 -10.89
CA MET A 77 -2.38 6.20 -9.45
C MET A 77 -2.62 7.56 -8.79
N VAL A 78 -2.09 8.64 -9.40
CA VAL A 78 -2.03 9.95 -8.77
C VAL A 78 -3.31 10.76 -8.98
N ASP A 79 -3.89 10.73 -10.18
CA ASP A 79 -5.03 11.58 -10.49
C ASP A 79 -6.27 11.28 -9.63
N PRO A 80 -6.65 10.02 -9.31
CA PRO A 80 -7.78 9.76 -8.42
C PRO A 80 -7.62 10.42 -7.06
N VAL A 81 -6.40 10.43 -6.53
CA VAL A 81 -6.09 11.04 -5.23
C VAL A 81 -6.19 12.55 -5.31
N ARG A 82 -5.62 13.16 -6.36
CA ARG A 82 -5.74 14.60 -6.62
C ARG A 82 -7.19 15.02 -6.83
N ASP A 83 -7.99 14.19 -7.49
CA ASP A 83 -9.41 14.40 -7.75
C ASP A 83 -10.27 14.30 -6.47
N LEU A 84 -9.86 13.47 -5.50
CA LEU A 84 -10.50 13.37 -4.19
C LEU A 84 -10.10 14.50 -3.24
N PHE A 85 -8.81 14.86 -3.20
CA PHE A 85 -8.31 15.88 -2.29
C PHE A 85 -8.40 17.31 -2.84
N GLU A 86 -8.62 17.44 -4.15
CA GLU A 86 -8.65 18.71 -4.87
C GLU A 86 -7.35 19.53 -4.71
N GLU A 87 -6.22 18.83 -4.59
CA GLU A 87 -4.90 19.43 -4.36
C GLU A 87 -3.77 18.66 -5.06
N ASP A 88 -2.58 19.26 -5.10
CA ASP A 88 -1.35 18.55 -5.49
C ASP A 88 -0.89 17.63 -4.36
N VAL A 89 -0.35 16.46 -4.73
CA VAL A 89 0.07 15.42 -3.78
C VAL A 89 1.53 15.05 -3.98
N TYR A 90 2.15 14.52 -2.93
CA TYR A 90 3.48 13.95 -2.95
C TYR A 90 3.49 12.55 -2.36
N MET A 91 4.57 11.80 -2.59
CA MET A 91 4.72 10.45 -2.04
C MET A 91 5.23 10.52 -0.60
N HIS A 92 4.36 10.26 0.38
CA HIS A 92 4.77 10.14 1.78
C HIS A 92 5.55 8.84 2.03
N GLN A 93 5.03 7.69 1.56
CA GLN A 93 5.67 6.39 1.74
C GLN A 93 5.42 5.49 0.51
N PHE A 94 6.42 4.68 0.16
CA PHE A 94 6.31 3.65 -0.87
C PHE A 94 6.83 2.33 -0.32
N LYS A 95 6.01 1.27 -0.40
CA LYS A 95 6.37 -0.06 0.08
C LYS A 95 5.90 -1.15 -0.88
N ILE A 96 6.71 -2.19 -1.01
CA ILE A 96 6.35 -3.47 -1.64
C ILE A 96 6.33 -4.51 -0.53
N ASN A 97 5.16 -5.02 -0.19
CA ASN A 97 5.02 -6.05 0.83
C ASN A 97 5.14 -7.43 0.18
N GLY A 98 6.20 -8.16 0.50
CA GLY A 98 6.40 -9.53 0.08
C GLY A 98 5.70 -10.47 1.04
N LYS A 99 4.58 -11.07 0.62
CA LYS A 99 3.98 -12.21 1.32
C LYS A 99 4.42 -13.47 0.61
N MET A 100 5.51 -14.07 1.09
CA MET A 100 6.02 -15.29 0.49
C MET A 100 5.04 -16.45 0.70
N ALA A 101 4.99 -17.38 -0.25
CA ALA A 101 4.16 -18.56 -0.08
C ALA A 101 4.68 -19.38 1.12
N PHE A 102 3.78 -19.77 2.03
CA PHE A 102 4.10 -20.54 3.24
C PHE A 102 5.02 -19.83 4.25
N GLU A 103 5.38 -18.59 3.99
CA GLU A 103 6.23 -17.74 4.84
C GLU A 103 5.65 -16.33 4.89
N GLY A 104 5.28 -15.85 6.06
CA GLY A 104 4.79 -14.48 6.20
C GLY A 104 3.91 -14.34 7.42
N ASP A 105 4.27 -13.38 8.27
CA ASP A 105 3.51 -13.16 9.49
C ASP A 105 2.23 -12.36 9.20
N VAL A 106 1.30 -12.43 10.16
CA VAL A 106 0.06 -11.68 10.12
C VAL A 106 0.36 -10.18 10.19
N TRP A 107 -0.35 -9.40 9.38
CA TRP A 107 -0.46 -7.96 9.59
C TRP A 107 -1.66 -7.73 10.50
N GLN A 108 -1.40 -7.25 11.71
CA GLN A 108 -2.44 -6.98 12.70
C GLN A 108 -3.42 -5.92 12.19
N TRP A 109 -4.64 -5.90 12.73
CA TRP A 109 -5.59 -4.82 12.46
C TRP A 109 -5.02 -3.49 12.98
N HIS A 110 -4.97 -2.49 12.11
CA HIS A 110 -4.45 -1.16 12.46
C HIS A 110 -5.06 -0.07 11.54
N GLN A 111 -4.84 1.19 11.92
CA GLN A 111 -5.00 2.36 11.06
C GLN A 111 -3.62 2.91 10.75
N ASP A 112 -3.29 3.15 9.47
CA ASP A 112 -1.97 3.68 9.10
C ASP A 112 -1.69 5.06 9.74
N TYR A 113 -2.71 5.94 9.78
CA TYR A 113 -2.54 7.29 10.30
C TYR A 113 -2.08 7.35 11.76
N GLY A 114 -2.49 6.39 12.61
CA GLY A 114 -2.04 6.36 14.00
C GLY A 114 -0.51 6.27 14.11
N THR A 115 0.11 5.45 13.25
CA THR A 115 1.57 5.36 13.14
C THR A 115 2.17 6.64 12.56
N TRP A 116 1.62 7.17 11.46
CA TRP A 116 2.14 8.40 10.85
C TRP A 116 2.05 9.63 11.75
N LEU A 117 1.01 9.73 12.59
CA LEU A 117 0.90 10.79 13.58
C LEU A 117 1.96 10.63 14.68
N ASN A 118 2.09 9.42 15.24
CA ASN A 118 2.95 9.17 16.40
C ASN A 118 4.44 9.19 16.05
N ASP A 119 4.81 8.62 14.90
CA ASP A 119 6.21 8.40 14.52
C ASP A 119 6.73 9.48 13.55
N ASP A 120 5.87 9.97 12.65
CA ASP A 120 6.25 10.93 11.60
C ASP A 120 5.69 12.36 11.83
N LEU A 121 4.88 12.56 12.89
CA LEU A 121 4.21 13.83 13.21
C LEU A 121 3.30 14.34 12.09
N MET A 122 2.67 13.43 11.33
CA MET A 122 1.68 13.79 10.31
C MET A 122 0.50 14.52 11.00
N PRO A 123 0.17 15.77 10.59
CA PRO A 123 -0.73 16.61 11.37
C PRO A 123 -2.21 16.24 11.28
N THR A 124 -2.62 15.67 10.13
CA THR A 124 -4.00 15.23 9.86
C THR A 124 -3.97 13.98 8.99
N GLU A 125 -5.03 13.18 9.03
CA GLU A 125 -5.25 11.96 8.24
C GLU A 125 -5.47 12.21 6.74
N ARG A 126 -4.89 13.30 6.21
CA ARG A 126 -4.99 13.74 4.83
C ARG A 126 -3.94 13.05 3.95
N ALA A 127 -4.01 11.73 3.92
CA ALA A 127 -3.16 10.86 3.11
C ALA A 127 -4.00 9.73 2.49
N MET A 128 -3.51 9.15 1.40
CA MET A 128 -4.20 8.08 0.68
C MET A 128 -3.25 6.92 0.40
N ASN A 129 -3.68 5.71 0.75
CA ASN A 129 -3.03 4.50 0.28
C ASN A 129 -3.56 4.12 -1.10
N VAL A 130 -2.67 3.81 -2.03
CA VAL A 130 -3.03 3.22 -3.31
C VAL A 130 -2.24 1.93 -3.50
N ALA A 131 -2.93 0.80 -3.45
CA ALA A 131 -2.34 -0.52 -3.56
C ALA A 131 -2.44 -1.07 -4.98
N ILE A 132 -1.35 -1.65 -5.47
CA ILE A 132 -1.32 -2.41 -6.72
C ILE A 132 -1.08 -3.87 -6.36
N PHE A 133 -1.94 -4.75 -6.84
CA PHE A 133 -1.72 -6.19 -6.71
C PHE A 133 -0.73 -6.63 -7.80
N LEU A 134 0.47 -7.03 -7.37
CA LEU A 134 1.52 -7.55 -8.25
C LEU A 134 1.28 -9.02 -8.59
N ASP A 135 0.61 -9.75 -7.71
CA ASP A 135 0.14 -11.12 -7.87
C ASP A 135 -1.37 -11.21 -7.75
N ASP A 136 -1.95 -12.33 -8.21
CA ASP A 136 -3.38 -12.60 -8.03
C ASP A 136 -3.70 -12.73 -6.53
N VAL A 137 -4.61 -11.89 -6.03
CA VAL A 137 -5.06 -11.90 -4.62
C VAL A 137 -6.34 -12.72 -4.49
N ASN A 138 -6.35 -13.66 -3.55
CA ASN A 138 -7.49 -14.54 -3.28
C ASN A 138 -7.65 -14.80 -1.78
N GLU A 139 -8.69 -15.53 -1.38
CA GLU A 139 -9.00 -15.83 0.02
C GLU A 139 -7.96 -16.72 0.74
N TYR A 140 -7.02 -17.33 0.00
CA TYR A 140 -6.05 -18.28 0.54
C TYR A 140 -4.64 -17.70 0.74
N ASN A 141 -4.32 -16.54 0.14
CA ASN A 141 -2.98 -15.94 0.21
C ASN A 141 -2.88 -14.71 1.13
N GLY A 142 -3.78 -14.63 2.13
CA GLY A 142 -3.79 -13.56 3.11
C GLY A 142 -4.11 -12.20 2.50
N PRO A 143 -5.31 -12.02 1.92
CA PRO A 143 -5.69 -10.79 1.25
C PRO A 143 -5.73 -9.62 2.23
N LEU A 144 -5.63 -8.39 1.70
CA LEU A 144 -5.92 -7.19 2.48
C LEU A 144 -7.41 -7.19 2.84
N MET A 145 -7.70 -7.05 4.13
CA MET A 145 -9.05 -7.00 4.67
C MET A 145 -9.36 -5.58 5.14
N PHE A 146 -10.56 -5.11 4.84
CA PHE A 146 -11.07 -3.83 5.31
C PHE A 146 -12.30 -4.04 6.19
N ILE A 147 -12.49 -3.17 7.18
CA ILE A 147 -13.78 -3.02 7.86
C ILE A 147 -14.50 -1.86 7.16
N PRO A 148 -15.52 -2.12 6.33
CA PRO A 148 -16.11 -1.07 5.52
C PRO A 148 -16.75 0.03 6.37
N GLY A 149 -16.53 1.28 5.99
CA GLY A 149 -17.03 2.47 6.69
C GLY A 149 -16.32 2.80 8.02
N SER A 150 -15.29 2.03 8.40
CA SER A 150 -14.55 2.26 9.65
C SER A 150 -13.82 3.61 9.69
N HIS A 151 -13.43 4.16 8.55
CA HIS A 151 -12.82 5.49 8.43
C HIS A 151 -13.70 6.61 8.99
N LYS A 152 -15.03 6.43 8.97
CA LYS A 152 -15.99 7.41 9.52
C LYS A 152 -15.96 7.53 11.04
N ARG A 153 -15.31 6.59 11.73
CA ARG A 153 -15.11 6.65 13.18
C ARG A 153 -13.96 7.58 13.58
N GLY A 154 -13.26 8.14 12.60
CA GLY A 154 -12.07 8.94 12.81
C GLY A 154 -10.91 8.10 13.32
N VAL A 155 -9.97 8.77 13.97
CA VAL A 155 -8.73 8.17 14.48
C VAL A 155 -9.02 7.50 15.81
N VAL A 156 -8.76 6.21 15.90
CA VAL A 156 -8.84 5.43 17.13
C VAL A 156 -7.47 5.45 17.80
N ASP A 157 -7.42 5.75 19.09
CA ASP A 157 -6.17 5.71 19.85
C ASP A 157 -5.57 4.30 19.79
N ALA A 158 -4.36 4.21 19.27
CA ALA A 158 -3.67 2.96 18.98
C ALA A 158 -2.21 3.06 19.45
N ARG A 159 -1.71 1.95 20.00
CA ARG A 159 -0.33 1.78 20.42
C ARG A 159 0.23 0.52 19.78
N HIS A 160 1.55 0.45 19.65
CA HIS A 160 2.23 -0.75 19.19
C HIS A 160 1.92 -1.91 20.16
N ASP A 161 1.20 -2.92 19.66
CA ASP A 161 0.91 -4.12 20.44
C ASP A 161 2.09 -5.09 20.41
N VAL A 162 2.91 -5.03 21.45
CA VAL A 162 4.06 -5.95 21.63
C VAL A 162 3.67 -7.31 22.20
N SER A 163 2.39 -7.55 22.49
CA SER A 163 1.92 -8.78 23.14
C SER A 163 1.45 -9.85 22.16
N THR A 164 1.15 -9.45 20.92
CA THR A 164 0.64 -10.33 19.87
C THR A 164 1.47 -10.29 18.58
N THR A 165 2.68 -9.72 18.65
CA THR A 165 3.73 -9.69 17.61
C THR A 165 4.89 -10.64 17.93
#